data_AF-A0A3D1ATV0-F1
#
_entry.id   AF-A0A3D1ATV0-F1
#
_cell.length_a   1.000
_cell.length_b   1.000
_cell.length_c   1.000
_cell.angle_alpha   90.00
_cell.angle_beta   90.00
_cell.angle_gamma   90.00
#
_symmetry.space_group_name_H-M   'P 1'
#
loop_
_entity.id
_entity.type
_entity.pdbx_description
1 polymer ?
#
loop_
_entity_poly.entity_id
_entity_poly.type
_entity_poly.pdbx_seq_one_letter_code
_entity_poly.pdbx_strand_id
1 'polypeptide(L)' 'MKKPEDLRSYRWFGPDTMRGFSHRSRMLQLGHRREDFTGRPVIAVVNTWSEINPCHAHLRERAE' A
#
# COMPACT_ATOMS: atom_id res chain seq x y z
N MET A 1 16.91 1.39 -13.26
CA MET A 1 15.73 1.45 -12.38
C MET A 1 14.84 0.26 -12.69
N LYS A 2 14.25 -0.41 -11.69
CA LYS A 2 13.35 -1.55 -11.93
C LYS A 2 12.10 -1.09 -12.71
N LYS A 3 11.62 -1.91 -13.64
CA LYS A 3 10.36 -1.62 -14.34
C LYS A 3 9.17 -1.92 -13.41
N PRO A 4 7.98 -1.36 -13.66
CA PRO A 4 6.78 -1.69 -12.90
C PRO A 4 6.53 -3.19 -12.75
N GLU A 5 6.77 -3.97 -13.81
CA GLU A 5 6.53 -5.42 -13.84
C GLU A 5 7.48 -6.20 -12.91
N ASP A 6 8.64 -5.63 -12.60
CA ASP A 6 9.64 -6.21 -11.69
C ASP A 6 9.30 -5.99 -10.21
N LEU A 7 8.30 -5.15 -9.91
CA LEU A 7 7.86 -4.88 -8.54
C LEU A 7 6.92 -5.98 -8.04
N ARG A 8 7.11 -6.42 -6.79
CA ARG A 8 6.22 -7.41 -6.15
C ARG A 8 4.75 -6.96 -6.11
N SER A 9 4.51 -5.65 -5.99
CA SER A 9 3.17 -5.04 -6.00
C SER A 9 2.47 -5.19 -7.36
N TYR A 10 3.22 -5.38 -8.45
CA TYR A 10 2.65 -5.58 -9.77
C TYR A 10 1.71 -6.78 -9.78
N ARG A 11 2.03 -7.88 -9.09
CA ARG A 11 1.16 -9.08 -9.02
C ARG A 11 -0.26 -8.78 -8.54
N TRP A 12 -0.45 -7.71 -7.76
CA TRP A 12 -1.74 -7.31 -7.21
C TRP A 12 -2.44 -6.25 -8.07
N PHE A 13 -1.71 -5.28 -8.60
CA PHE A 13 -2.30 -4.10 -9.26
C PHE A 13 -2.10 -4.06 -10.78
N GLY A 14 -1.11 -4.76 -11.32
CA GLY A 14 -0.73 -4.76 -12.74
C GLY A 14 -1.62 -5.62 -13.64
N PRO A 15 -1.75 -6.94 -13.39
CA PRO A 15 -2.47 -7.86 -14.25
C PRO A 15 -3.91 -7.41 -14.55
N ASP A 16 -4.32 -7.60 -15.79
CA ASP A 16 -5.70 -7.42 -16.20
C ASP A 16 -6.48 -8.72 -16.01
N THR A 17 -6.74 -9.03 -14.74
CA THR A 17 -7.51 -10.19 -14.31
C THR A 17 -8.60 -9.74 -13.34
N MET A 18 -9.61 -10.59 -13.12
CA MET A 18 -10.66 -10.31 -12.13
C MET A 18 -10.08 -10.04 -10.72
N ARG A 19 -9.03 -10.76 -10.31
CA ARG A 19 -8.33 -10.51 -9.04
C ARG A 19 -7.64 -9.14 -9.03
N GLY A 20 -6.90 -8.83 -10.11
CA GLY A 20 -6.25 -7.52 -10.26
C GLY A 20 -7.25 -6.37 -10.22
N PHE A 21 -8.41 -6.52 -10.89
CA PHE A 21 -9.51 -5.57 -10.80
C PHE A 21 -9.99 -5.39 -9.36
N SER A 22 -10.29 -6.47 -8.64
CA SER A 22 -10.76 -6.41 -7.26
C SER A 22 -9.79 -5.69 -6.31
N HIS A 23 -8.47 -5.94 -6.44
CA HIS A 23 -7.47 -5.25 -5.62
C HIS A 23 -7.42 -3.75 -5.89
N ARG A 24 -7.46 -3.34 -7.17
CA ARG A 24 -7.51 -1.92 -7.54
C ARG A 24 -8.79 -1.26 -7.05
N SER A 25 -9.94 -1.91 -7.21
CA SER A 25 -11.24 -1.42 -6.75
C SER A 25 -11.26 -1.19 -5.23
N ARG A 26 -10.62 -2.07 -4.44
CA ARG A 26 -10.50 -1.88 -2.99
C ARG A 26 -9.68 -0.65 -2.63
N MET A 27 -8.57 -0.39 -3.33
CA MET A 27 -7.76 0.81 -3.09
C MET A 27 -8.51 2.10 -3.43
N LEU A 28 -9.27 2.09 -4.53
CA LEU A 28 -10.14 3.22 -4.90
C LEU A 28 -11.22 3.47 -3.85
N GLN A 29 -11.83 2.42 -3.29
CA GLN A 29 -12.82 2.53 -2.22
C GLN A 29 -12.24 3.17 -0.94
N LEU A 30 -10.95 2.97 -0.67
CA LEU A 30 -10.24 3.61 0.44
C LEU A 30 -9.87 5.07 0.17
N GLY A 31 -10.18 5.61 -1.02
CA GLY A 31 -9.93 7.00 -1.40
C GLY A 31 -8.62 7.25 -2.14
N HIS A 32 -7.85 6.21 -2.47
CA HIS A 32 -6.63 6.36 -3.27
C HIS A 32 -6.93 6.56 -4.75
N ARG A 33 -6.08 7.29 -5.45
CA ARG A 33 -6.09 7.41 -6.91
C ARG A 33 -5.29 6.28 -7.54
N ARG A 34 -5.61 5.95 -8.79
CA ARG A 34 -4.94 4.84 -9.50
C ARG A 34 -3.43 5.06 -9.68
N GLU A 35 -3.01 6.31 -9.79
CA GLU A 35 -1.60 6.72 -9.88
C GLU A 35 -0.82 6.59 -8.56
N ASP A 36 -1.51 6.42 -7.43
CA ASP A 36 -0.86 6.29 -6.11
C ASP A 36 -0.22 4.91 -5.92
N PHE A 37 -0.77 3.87 -6.57
CA PHE A 37 -0.37 2.48 -6.35
C PHE A 37 -0.07 1.67 -7.62
N THR A 38 -0.38 2.20 -8.82
CA THR A 38 -0.05 1.55 -10.09
C THR A 38 1.28 2.07 -10.63
N GLY A 39 2.16 1.18 -11.09
CA GLY A 39 3.40 1.59 -11.76
C GLY A 39 4.51 2.13 -10.84
N ARG A 40 4.26 2.17 -9.52
CA ARG A 40 5.15 2.75 -8.52
C ARG A 40 5.45 1.75 -7.40
N PRO A 41 6.58 1.90 -6.68
CA PRO A 41 6.83 1.14 -5.46
C PRO A 41 5.74 1.39 -4.43
N VAL A 42 5.15 0.31 -3.90
CA VAL A 42 4.20 0.36 -2.78
C VAL A 42 4.96 0.08 -1.49
N ILE A 43 5.07 1.10 -0.65
CA ILE A 43 5.85 1.07 0.59
C ILE A 43 4.88 0.92 1.76
N ALA A 44 5.03 -0.16 2.53
CA ALA A 44 4.29 -0.35 3.76
C ALA A 44 5.09 0.26 4.91
N VAL A 45 4.47 1.16 5.67
CA VAL A 45 5.01 1.61 6.95
C VAL A 45 4.47 0.68 8.02
N VAL A 46 5.31 -0.23 8.50
CA VAL A 46 4.95 -1.13 9.59
C VAL A 46 5.00 -0.35 10.89
N ASN A 47 3.84 0.01 11.43
CA ASN A 47 3.73 0.79 12.65
C ASN A 47 3.26 -0.12 13.81
N THR A 48 4.07 -0.20 14.86
CA THR A 48 3.79 -0.97 16.08
C THR A 48 3.15 -0.13 17.19
N TRP A 49 2.63 1.05 16.88
CA TRP A 49 1.81 1.85 17.78
C TRP A 49 0.62 1.05 18.32
N SER A 50 0.37 1.19 19.61
CA SER A 50 -0.85 0.76 20.28
C SER A 50 -1.03 1.52 21.60
N GLU A 51 -2.28 1.67 22.06
CA GLU A 51 -2.60 2.30 23.35
C GLU A 51 -2.05 1.53 24.57
N ILE A 52 -1.78 0.23 24.41
CA ILE A 52 -1.30 -0.64 25.50
C ILE A 52 0.22 -0.53 25.67
N ASN A 53 0.96 -0.10 24.64
CA ASN A 53 2.42 -0.01 24.69
C ASN A 53 2.88 1.46 24.82
N PRO A 54 3.19 1.94 26.05
CA PRO A 54 3.56 3.33 26.27
C PRO A 54 4.86 3.74 25.55
N CYS A 55 5.80 2.81 25.35
CA CYS A 55 7.04 3.08 24.61
C CYS A 55 6.78 3.43 23.14
N HIS A 56 5.67 2.97 22.57
CA HIS A 56 5.32 3.16 21.17
C HIS A 56 4.23 4.22 20.95
N ALA A 57 3.78 4.90 22.00
CA ALA A 57 2.67 5.85 21.92
C ALA A 57 2.88 6.96 20.87
N HIS A 58 4.14 7.39 20.68
CA HIS A 58 4.51 8.43 19.73
C HIS A 58 4.64 7.96 18.27
N LEU A 59 4.58 6.65 18.00
CA LEU A 59 4.83 6.12 16.65
C LEU A 59 3.70 6.42 15.66
N ARG A 60 2.48 6.75 16.13
CA ARG A 60 1.39 7.17 15.24
C ARG A 60 1.76 8.47 14.51
N GLU A 61 2.15 9.50 15.25
CA GLU A 61 2.57 10.79 14.71
C GLU A 61 3.83 10.67 13.83
N ARG A 62 4.74 9.74 14.15
CA ARG A 62 5.94 9.50 13.33
C ARG A 62 5.65 8.86 11.96
N ALA A 63 4.48 8.24 11.79
CA ALA A 63 4.12 7.54 10.55
C ALA A 63 3.24 8.40 9.62
N GLU A 64 2.76 9.54 10.09
CA GLU A 64 2.05 10.56 9.31
C GLU A 64 3.03 11.44 8.53
#